data_AF-A0AAV0FF87-F1
#
_entry.id   AF-A0AAV0FF87-F1
#
_cell.length_a   1.000
_cell.length_b   1.000
_cell.length_c   1.000
_cell.angle_alpha   90.00
_cell.angle_beta   90.00
_cell.angle_gamma   90.00
#
_symmetry.space_group_name_H-M   'P 1'
#
loop_
_entity.id
_entity.type
_entity.pdbx_description
1 polymer ?
#
loop_
_entity_poly.entity_id
_entity_poly.type
_entity_poly.pdbx_seq_one_letter_code
_entity_poly.pdbx_strand_id
1 'polypeptide(L)'
;MTRSGFCGMRSKKFDGFIDLDAYDTIAVKLKGDGRNYISTIYTQNWVNSPGQEEDNSWQAFVFVPKDDWYIAKIPLSMYVPTWRGNIINAKLEMNPSRVLAMALSVNAEGGVPGARSGPRDFHVEIDWIKALRTV
;
A
#
# COMPACT_ATOMS: atom_id res chain seq x y z
N MET A 1 -28.07 -1.21 -2.89
CA MET A 1 -26.80 -1.49 -2.19
C MET A 1 -25.94 -2.32 -3.12
N THR A 2 -25.05 -1.68 -3.88
CA THR A 2 -24.15 -2.36 -4.83
C THR A 2 -23.08 -3.07 -4.01
N ARG A 3 -22.87 -4.37 -4.22
CA ARG A 3 -21.79 -5.12 -3.55
C ARG A 3 -20.45 -4.51 -3.97
N SER A 4 -19.74 -3.86 -3.05
CA SER A 4 -18.34 -3.52 -3.22
C SER A 4 -17.50 -4.77 -2.92
N GLY A 5 -16.69 -5.17 -3.89
CA GLY A 5 -15.72 -6.27 -3.73
C GLY A 5 -14.35 -5.71 -3.37
N PHE A 6 -13.55 -6.51 -2.65
CA PHE A 6 -12.13 -6.23 -2.41
C PHE A 6 -11.31 -7.32 -3.09
N CYS A 7 -10.24 -6.92 -3.80
CA CYS A 7 -9.23 -7.85 -4.27
C CYS A 7 -7.84 -7.26 -4.04
N GLY A 8 -6.96 -8.09 -3.51
CA GLY A 8 -5.56 -7.74 -3.29
C GLY A 8 -4.77 -8.95 -2.86
N MET A 9 -3.47 -8.75 -2.74
CA MET A 9 -2.51 -9.71 -2.23
C MET A 9 -1.80 -9.11 -1.03
N ARG A 10 -1.51 -9.95 -0.04
CA ARG A 10 -0.76 -9.58 1.16
C ARG A 10 0.36 -10.60 1.34
N SER A 11 1.52 -10.14 1.78
CA SER A 11 2.56 -11.04 2.27
C SER A 11 2.04 -11.85 3.45
N LYS A 12 2.66 -12.99 3.75
CA LYS A 12 2.59 -13.51 5.13
C LYS A 12 3.18 -12.46 6.06
N LYS A 13 2.84 -12.50 7.35
CA LYS A 13 3.59 -11.73 8.35
C LYS A 13 5.06 -12.14 8.24
N PHE A 14 5.94 -11.16 8.24
CA PHE A 14 7.37 -11.41 8.24
C PHE A 14 7.78 -12.11 9.54
N ASP A 15 8.87 -12.87 9.49
CA ASP A 15 9.47 -13.44 10.69
C ASP A 15 10.19 -12.33 11.46
N GLY A 16 9.50 -11.72 12.42
CA GLY A 16 9.93 -10.48 13.08
C GLY A 16 9.46 -9.23 12.34
N PHE A 17 10.39 -8.30 12.10
CA PHE A 17 10.10 -7.03 11.44
C PHE A 17 11.07 -6.76 10.29
N ILE A 18 10.57 -6.11 9.24
CA ILE A 18 11.44 -5.40 8.31
C ILE A 18 11.69 -4.00 8.87
N ASP A 19 12.96 -3.64 8.99
CA ASP A 19 13.40 -2.31 9.39
C ASP A 19 13.61 -1.44 8.14
N LEU A 20 12.77 -0.43 7.99
CA LEU A 20 12.83 0.55 6.91
C LEU A 20 13.38 1.91 7.36
N ASP A 21 13.87 2.07 8.60
CA ASP A 21 14.23 3.37 9.18
C ASP A 21 15.34 4.09 8.39
N ALA A 22 16.23 3.33 7.75
CA ALA A 22 17.29 3.85 6.88
C ALA A 22 16.83 4.25 5.47
N TYR A 23 15.54 4.08 5.13
CA TYR A 23 14.97 4.28 3.80
C TYR A 23 13.80 5.26 3.86
N ASP A 24 13.56 5.97 2.76
CA ASP A 24 12.49 6.98 2.66
C ASP A 24 11.42 6.63 1.62
N THR A 25 11.65 5.60 0.81
CA THR A 25 10.83 5.28 -0.36
C THR A 25 10.67 3.78 -0.55
N ILE A 26 9.45 3.33 -0.81
CA ILE A 26 9.20 2.01 -1.41
C ILE A 26 9.17 2.15 -2.92
N ALA A 27 10.01 1.38 -3.60
CA ALA A 27 9.99 1.26 -5.05
C ALA A 27 9.43 -0.09 -5.48
N VAL A 28 8.48 -0.07 -6.41
CA VAL A 28 7.88 -1.27 -6.98
C VAL A 28 8.08 -1.22 -8.48
N LYS A 29 8.72 -2.24 -9.06
CA LYS A 29 8.73 -2.42 -10.51
C LYS A 29 7.55 -3.30 -10.90
N LEU A 30 6.62 -2.71 -11.63
CA LEU A 30 5.36 -3.33 -12.00
C LEU A 30 4.93 -2.95 -13.42
N LYS A 31 4.10 -3.78 -14.02
CA LYS A 31 3.39 -3.51 -15.27
C LYS A 31 1.89 -3.55 -14.99
N GLY A 32 1.20 -2.46 -15.25
CA GLY A 32 -0.22 -2.28 -14.93
C GLY A 32 -1.14 -2.33 -16.15
N ASP A 33 -2.43 -2.41 -15.90
CA ASP A 33 -3.49 -2.43 -16.92
C ASP A 33 -4.18 -1.07 -17.12
N GLY A 34 -3.59 0.00 -16.58
CA GLY A 34 -4.16 1.36 -16.58
C GLY A 34 -5.11 1.64 -15.41
N ARG A 35 -5.27 0.71 -14.46
CA ARG A 35 -5.89 0.98 -13.15
C ARG A 35 -4.87 1.55 -12.16
N ASN A 36 -5.41 2.04 -11.05
CA ASN A 36 -4.62 2.38 -9.87
C ASN A 36 -4.68 1.24 -8.87
N TYR A 37 -3.65 1.18 -8.04
CA TYR A 37 -3.55 0.22 -6.96
C TYR A 37 -3.30 0.95 -5.65
N ILE A 38 -3.48 0.24 -4.54
CA ILE A 38 -3.20 0.76 -3.20
C ILE A 38 -2.11 -0.12 -2.61
N SER A 39 -0.98 0.49 -2.26
CA SER A 39 0.03 -0.14 -1.43
C SER A 39 -0.37 0.02 0.03
N THR A 40 -0.33 -1.07 0.80
CA THR A 40 -0.55 -1.03 2.25
C THR A 40 0.70 -1.51 2.98
N ILE A 41 1.12 -0.78 4.00
CA ILE A 41 2.14 -1.19 4.97
C ILE A 41 1.43 -1.47 6.30
N TYR A 42 1.73 -2.61 6.90
CA TYR A 42 1.28 -2.94 8.25
C TYR A 42 2.46 -2.77 9.20
N THR A 43 2.33 -1.92 10.21
CA THR A 43 3.34 -1.74 11.24
C THR A 43 2.85 -2.27 12.58
N GLN A 44 3.77 -2.65 13.45
CA GLN A 44 3.44 -3.01 14.83
C GLN A 44 2.64 -1.88 15.49
N ASN A 45 1.62 -2.26 16.23
CA ASN A 45 0.86 -1.33 17.04
C ASN A 45 1.60 -0.99 18.34
N TRP A 46 1.67 0.30 18.68
CA TRP A 46 2.22 0.80 19.95
C TRP A 46 1.17 1.48 20.84
N VAL A 47 -0.05 1.71 20.34
CA VAL A 47 -1.02 2.68 20.94
C VAL A 47 -2.38 2.06 21.26
N ASN A 48 -2.60 0.77 21.03
CA ASN A 48 -3.88 0.17 21.37
C ASN A 48 -4.06 -0.04 22.88
N SER A 49 -5.23 0.38 23.39
CA SER A 49 -5.76 -0.06 24.67
C SER A 49 -5.72 -1.61 24.78
N PRO A 50 -5.58 -2.18 25.99
CA PRO A 50 -5.56 -3.63 26.19
C PRO A 50 -6.70 -4.32 25.43
N GLY A 51 -6.37 -5.31 24.59
CA GLY A 51 -7.34 -6.12 23.85
C GLY A 51 -7.56 -5.76 22.37
N GLN A 52 -6.85 -4.78 21.80
CA GLN A 52 -6.81 -4.60 20.35
C GLN A 52 -5.48 -5.08 19.75
N GLU A 53 -5.50 -6.29 19.19
CA GLU A 53 -4.35 -6.97 18.58
C GLU A 53 -4.09 -6.53 17.12
N GLU A 54 -4.89 -5.63 16.56
CA GLU A 54 -4.82 -5.28 15.13
C GLU A 54 -3.61 -4.37 14.82
N ASP A 55 -2.86 -4.75 13.77
CA ASP A 55 -1.71 -4.01 13.26
C ASP A 55 -2.15 -2.64 12.69
N ASN A 56 -1.31 -1.62 12.81
CA ASN A 56 -1.58 -0.31 12.21
C ASN A 56 -1.43 -0.40 10.69
N SER A 57 -2.44 0.03 9.93
CA SER A 57 -2.40 0.01 8.46
C SER A 57 -2.20 1.40 7.88
N TRP A 58 -1.29 1.48 6.92
CA TRP A 58 -0.93 2.72 6.23
C TRP A 58 -1.07 2.51 4.73
N GLN A 59 -1.76 3.41 4.04
CA GLN A 59 -2.08 3.24 2.61
C GLN A 59 -1.57 4.39 1.76
N ALA A 60 -1.09 4.06 0.56
CA ALA A 60 -0.70 5.02 -0.46
C ALA A 60 -1.17 4.53 -1.84
N PHE A 61 -1.51 5.46 -2.74
CA PHE A 61 -1.83 5.13 -4.12
C PHE A 61 -0.59 4.76 -4.93
N VAL A 62 -0.74 3.78 -5.82
CA VAL A 62 0.25 3.37 -6.81
C VAL A 62 -0.30 3.68 -8.18
N PHE A 63 0.31 4.66 -8.83
CA PHE A 63 -0.01 5.06 -10.21
C PHE A 63 0.95 4.34 -11.15
N VAL A 64 0.40 3.58 -12.09
CA VAL A 64 1.16 2.78 -13.05
C VAL A 64 0.62 3.00 -14.47
N PRO A 65 1.48 3.31 -15.46
CA PRO A 65 1.08 3.37 -16.86
C PRO A 65 0.53 2.03 -17.35
N LYS A 66 -0.36 2.07 -18.34
CA LYS A 66 -0.87 0.88 -19.00
C LYS A 66 0.22 0.23 -19.86
N ASP A 67 0.35 -1.09 -19.78
CA ASP A 67 1.12 -1.97 -20.66
C ASP A 67 2.67 -1.81 -20.66
N ASP A 68 3.25 -0.93 -19.84
CA ASP A 68 4.70 -0.73 -19.72
C ASP A 68 5.25 -1.07 -18.33
N TRP A 69 6.46 -1.63 -18.31
CA TRP A 69 7.22 -1.80 -17.05
C TRP A 69 7.60 -0.43 -16.50
N TYR A 70 7.16 -0.16 -15.28
CA TYR A 70 7.34 1.11 -14.62
C TYR A 70 7.85 0.90 -13.19
N ILE A 71 8.70 1.81 -12.71
CA ILE A 71 9.16 1.82 -11.32
C ILE A 71 8.37 2.89 -10.57
N ALA A 72 7.32 2.48 -9.88
CA ALA A 72 6.58 3.36 -8.98
C ALA A 72 7.41 3.60 -7.71
N LYS A 73 7.76 4.86 -7.46
CA LYS A 73 8.42 5.30 -6.22
C LYS A 73 7.37 5.93 -5.31
N ILE A 74 7.19 5.36 -4.14
CA ILE A 74 6.19 5.74 -3.15
C ILE A 74 6.93 6.20 -1.90
N PRO A 75 7.10 7.52 -1.68
CA PRO A 75 7.68 8.04 -0.45
C PRO A 75 6.90 7.55 0.76
N LEU A 76 7.59 7.18 1.85
CA LEU A 76 6.95 6.77 3.10
C LEU A 76 6.03 7.86 3.67
N SER A 77 6.32 9.14 3.39
CA SER A 77 5.49 10.29 3.76
C SER A 77 4.14 10.37 3.03
N MET A 78 3.95 9.62 1.94
CA MET A 78 2.68 9.54 1.21
C MET A 78 1.72 8.51 1.79
N TYR A 79 2.18 7.68 2.73
CA TYR A 79 1.33 6.69 3.40
C TYR A 79 0.50 7.35 4.50
N VAL A 80 -0.82 7.24 4.39
CA VAL A 80 -1.76 7.78 5.37
C VAL A 80 -2.32 6.67 6.26
N PRO A 81 -2.56 6.93 7.56
CA PRO A 81 -3.13 5.93 8.45
C PRO A 81 -4.57 5.62 8.05
N THR A 82 -4.90 4.33 7.97
CA THR A 82 -6.24 3.87 7.59
C THR A 82 -6.81 2.86 8.57
N TRP A 83 -8.13 2.85 8.69
CA TRP A 83 -8.89 1.84 9.41
C TRP A 83 -10.10 1.40 8.59
N ARG A 84 -10.17 0.10 8.26
CA ARG A 84 -11.26 -0.48 7.45
C ARG A 84 -11.55 0.32 6.16
N GLY A 85 -10.48 0.77 5.49
CA GLY A 85 -10.55 1.54 4.24
C GLY A 85 -10.85 3.03 4.41
N ASN A 86 -10.98 3.54 5.63
CA ASN A 86 -11.17 4.97 5.90
C ASN A 86 -9.87 5.61 6.38
N ILE A 87 -9.59 6.83 5.92
CA ILE A 87 -8.47 7.62 6.43
C ILE A 87 -8.75 8.02 7.88
N ILE A 88 -7.79 7.79 8.76
CA ILE A 88 -7.85 8.25 10.14
C ILE A 88 -7.42 9.72 10.16
N ASN A 89 -8.34 10.62 10.49
CA ASN A 89 -8.03 12.04 10.63
C ASN A 89 -7.42 12.34 12.02
N ALA A 90 -6.25 11.76 12.28
CA ALA A 90 -5.46 12.01 13.47
C ALA A 90 -3.97 12.04 13.10
N LYS A 91 -3.19 12.84 13.83
CA LYS A 91 -1.74 12.87 13.65
C LYS A 91 -1.13 11.60 14.24
N LEU A 92 -0.97 10.59 13.40
CA LEU A 92 -0.28 9.34 13.71
C LEU A 92 1.02 9.29 12.91
N GLU A 93 2.08 8.82 13.55
CA GLU A 93 3.36 8.58 12.89
C GLU A 93 3.53 7.09 12.63
N MET A 94 3.94 6.76 11.41
CA MET A 94 4.28 5.39 11.04
C MET A 94 5.59 4.99 11.72
N ASN A 95 5.68 3.77 12.23
CA ASN A 95 6.93 3.22 12.74
C ASN A 95 7.61 2.36 11.65
N PRO A 96 8.54 2.92 10.85
CA PRO A 96 9.17 2.22 9.73
C PRO A 96 10.12 1.10 10.19
N SER A 97 10.60 1.12 11.44
CA SER A 97 11.48 0.08 11.99
C SER A 97 10.76 -1.23 12.38
N ARG A 98 9.42 -1.23 12.32
CA ARG A 98 8.55 -2.32 12.79
C ARG A 98 7.51 -2.73 11.74
N VAL A 99 7.92 -2.90 10.49
CA VAL A 99 7.02 -3.36 9.42
C VAL A 99 6.78 -4.87 9.54
N LEU A 100 5.51 -5.26 9.63
CA LEU A 100 5.04 -6.63 9.85
C LEU A 100 4.60 -7.34 8.58
N ALA A 101 4.03 -6.60 7.64
CA ALA A 101 3.54 -7.13 6.37
C ALA A 101 3.36 -5.99 5.36
N MET A 102 3.20 -6.37 4.09
CA MET A 102 2.84 -5.45 3.02
C MET A 102 1.73 -6.04 2.15
N ALA A 103 0.94 -5.19 1.52
CA ALA A 103 -0.08 -5.60 0.57
C ALA A 103 -0.14 -4.67 -0.65
N LEU A 104 -0.69 -5.21 -1.73
CA LEU A 104 -1.14 -4.45 -2.89
C LEU A 104 -2.59 -4.85 -3.19
N SER A 105 -3.49 -3.87 -3.30
CA SER A 105 -4.89 -4.11 -3.65
C SER A 105 -5.32 -3.28 -4.85
N VAL A 106 -6.29 -3.79 -5.59
CA VAL A 106 -6.91 -3.09 -6.72
C VAL A 106 -7.68 -1.89 -6.18
N ASN A 107 -7.50 -0.72 -6.80
CA ASN A 107 -8.37 0.41 -6.56
C ASN A 107 -9.44 0.47 -7.64
N ALA A 108 -10.71 0.32 -7.24
CA ALA A 108 -11.83 0.33 -8.17
C ALA A 108 -12.24 1.75 -8.60
N GLU A 109 -11.86 2.79 -7.84
CA GLU A 109 -12.27 4.17 -8.06
C GLU A 109 -11.14 5.18 -7.81
N GLY A 110 -11.10 6.27 -8.58
CA GLY A 110 -10.06 7.29 -8.50
C GLY A 110 -8.84 6.99 -9.36
N GLY A 111 -7.85 7.88 -9.33
CA GLY A 111 -6.70 7.80 -10.20
C GLY A 111 -6.22 9.10 -10.83
N VAL A 112 -5.21 8.96 -11.69
CA VAL A 112 -4.91 9.96 -12.70
C VAL A 112 -6.07 10.05 -13.71
N PRO A 113 -6.29 11.21 -14.36
CA PRO A 113 -7.30 11.36 -15.41
C PRO A 113 -7.15 10.27 -16.48
N GLY A 114 -8.26 9.60 -16.81
CA GLY A 114 -8.28 8.50 -17.79
C GLY A 114 -7.93 7.12 -17.23
N ALA A 115 -7.65 6.99 -15.93
CA ALA A 115 -7.44 5.69 -15.31
C ALA A 115 -8.70 4.80 -15.39
N ARG A 116 -8.49 3.51 -15.60
CA ARG A 116 -9.57 2.51 -15.64
C ARG A 116 -10.20 2.34 -14.26
N SER A 117 -11.52 2.39 -14.19
CA SER A 117 -12.30 2.23 -12.96
C SER A 117 -13.43 1.19 -13.10
N GLY A 118 -14.05 0.84 -11.98
CA GLY A 118 -15.23 -0.02 -11.90
C GLY A 118 -14.95 -1.53 -11.89
N PRO A 119 -16.04 -2.34 -11.81
CA PRO A 119 -15.99 -3.79 -11.71
C PRO A 119 -15.70 -4.39 -13.09
N ARG A 120 -14.42 -4.60 -13.40
CA ARG A 120 -13.96 -5.31 -14.60
C ARG A 120 -12.71 -6.09 -14.24
N ASP A 121 -12.22 -6.88 -15.18
CA ASP A 121 -10.94 -7.56 -15.04
C ASP A 121 -9.82 -6.57 -14.70
N PHE A 122 -8.83 -7.07 -13.99
CA PHE A 122 -7.62 -6.35 -13.68
C PHE A 122 -6.43 -7.27 -13.88
N HIS A 123 -5.30 -6.69 -14.27
CA HIS A 123 -4.05 -7.43 -14.42
C HIS A 123 -2.90 -6.56 -13.95
N VAL A 124 -2.07 -7.10 -13.07
CA VAL A 124 -0.84 -6.44 -12.61
C VAL A 124 0.25 -7.50 -12.51
N GLU A 125 1.41 -7.17 -13.05
CA GLU A 125 2.62 -7.97 -12.91
C GLU A 125 3.59 -7.20 -12.02
N ILE A 126 4.23 -7.91 -11.08
CA ILE A 126 5.26 -7.35 -10.21
C ILE A 126 6.55 -8.12 -10.49
N ASP A 127 7.62 -7.39 -10.79
CA ASP A 127 8.97 -7.93 -10.91
C ASP A 127 9.65 -7.91 -9.53
N TRP A 128 9.72 -6.74 -8.90
CA TRP A 128 10.32 -6.61 -7.57
C TRP A 128 9.75 -5.46 -6.75
N ILE A 129 9.97 -5.54 -5.44
CA ILE A 129 9.71 -4.50 -4.44
C ILE A 129 11.02 -4.26 -3.69
N LYS A 130 11.44 -2.99 -3.55
CA LYS A 130 12.68 -2.60 -2.87
C LYS A 130 12.47 -1.35 -2.02
N ALA A 131 13.18 -1.24 -0.91
CA ALA A 131 13.33 0.00 -0.17
C ALA A 131 14.48 0.81 -0.77
N LEU A 132 14.29 2.12 -0.95
CA LEU A 132 15.30 3.04 -1.47
C LEU A 132 15.50 4.19 -0.49
N ARG A 133 16.73 4.70 -0.46
CA ARG A 133 17.07 6.00 0.08
C ARG A 133 17.25 6.95 -1.09
N THR A 134 16.43 8.00 -1.14
CA THR A 134 16.39 8.97 -2.24
C THR A 134 16.80 10.37 -1.82
N VAL A 135 17.02 10.60 -0.51
CA VAL A 135 17.66 11.80 0.06
C VAL A 135 19.02 11.55 0.70
#